data_AF-X6CFN6-F1
#
_entry.id   AF-X6CFN6-F1
#
_cell.length_a   1.000
_cell.length_b   1.000
_cell.length_c   1.000
_cell.angle_alpha   90.00
_cell.angle_beta   90.00
_cell.angle_gamma   90.00
#
_symmetry.space_group_name_H-M   'P 1'
#
loop_
_entity.id
_entity.type
_entity.pdbx_description
1 polymer ?
#
loop_
_entity_poly.entity_id
_entity_poly.type
_entity_poly.pdbx_seq_one_letter_code
_entity_poly.pdbx_strand_id
1 'polypeptide(L)'
;MALTDVRCFAQHLAHFDPLTEVPPQDAVSPARRAKSYIYTDAEITALLAAALSLPPANALRRWTYHCFFRLIRVAALRHSEALDLRRDDVDLDQGILTIRETKFGKSRLVPLHATTVAVQLDYAARRDAHLVAPRSPYFCVAEQGGRLLYQYVRNLGDWFDQAALCGFISMISIPSWNLASRRAS
;
A
#
# COMPACT_ATOMS: atom_id res chain seq x y z
N MET A 1 17.88 -6.60 -13.75
CA MET A 1 18.85 -7.20 -12.83
C MET A 1 19.69 -6.07 -12.28
N ALA A 2 19.70 -5.83 -10.97
CA ALA A 2 20.47 -4.73 -10.39
C ALA A 2 21.94 -5.15 -10.25
N LEU A 3 22.88 -4.22 -10.40
CA LEU A 3 24.33 -4.48 -10.22
C LEU A 3 24.67 -5.01 -8.82
N THR A 4 23.83 -4.72 -7.82
CA THR A 4 23.93 -5.30 -6.47
C THR A 4 23.64 -6.81 -6.47
N ASP A 5 22.67 -7.28 -7.26
CA ASP A 5 22.34 -8.71 -7.40
C ASP A 5 23.47 -9.45 -8.12
N VAL A 6 23.99 -8.84 -9.20
CA VAL A 6 25.16 -9.34 -9.95
C VAL A 6 26.38 -9.46 -9.03
N ARG A 7 26.63 -8.45 -8.19
CA ARG A 7 27.74 -8.47 -7.24
C ARG A 7 27.56 -9.54 -6.17
N CYS A 8 26.37 -9.67 -5.59
CA CYS A 8 26.09 -10.70 -4.58
C CYS A 8 26.32 -12.11 -5.14
N PHE A 9 25.88 -12.33 -6.38
CA PHE A 9 26.11 -13.58 -7.09
C PHE A 9 27.59 -13.81 -7.42
N ALA A 10 28.31 -12.78 -7.90
CA ALA A 10 29.75 -12.87 -8.17
C ALA A 10 30.57 -13.15 -6.88
N GLN A 11 30.18 -12.56 -5.74
CA GLN A 11 30.78 -12.85 -4.43
C GLN A 11 30.57 -14.30 -3.99
N HIS A 12 29.38 -14.85 -4.25
CA HIS A 12 29.11 -16.26 -4.01
C HIS A 12 29.98 -17.17 -4.90
N LEU A 13 30.09 -16.84 -6.19
CA LEU A 13 30.93 -17.59 -7.14
C LEU A 13 32.42 -17.51 -6.83
N ALA A 14 32.92 -16.35 -6.38
CA ALA A 14 34.32 -16.17 -5.97
C ALA A 14 34.75 -17.10 -4.82
N HIS A 15 33.80 -17.67 -4.08
CA HIS A 15 34.07 -18.68 -3.06
C HIS A 15 34.38 -20.06 -3.65
N PHE A 16 33.91 -20.34 -4.86
CA PHE A 16 34.12 -21.61 -5.57
C PHE A 16 35.19 -21.51 -6.67
N ASP A 17 35.28 -20.36 -7.33
CA ASP A 17 36.28 -20.05 -8.34
C ASP A 17 36.98 -18.73 -8.01
N PRO A 18 38.23 -18.76 -7.49
CA PRO A 18 39.01 -17.58 -7.14
C PRO A 18 39.29 -16.63 -8.32
N LEU A 19 39.11 -17.06 -9.57
CA LEU A 19 39.28 -16.22 -10.76
C LEU A 19 38.03 -15.37 -11.07
N THR A 20 36.94 -15.54 -10.31
CA THR A 20 35.71 -14.77 -10.51
C THR A 20 35.93 -13.30 -10.16
N GLU A 21 35.79 -12.43 -11.15
CA GLU A 21 35.86 -10.98 -10.95
C GLU A 21 34.57 -10.46 -10.29
N VAL A 22 34.72 -9.79 -9.14
CA VAL A 22 33.59 -9.19 -8.40
C VAL A 22 33.52 -7.70 -8.72
N PRO A 23 32.38 -7.20 -9.23
CA PRO A 23 32.21 -5.77 -9.49
C PRO A 23 32.45 -4.92 -8.24
N PRO A 24 33.20 -3.81 -8.34
CA PRO A 24 33.54 -2.98 -7.19
C PRO A 24 32.30 -2.30 -6.60
N GLN A 25 32.34 -2.06 -5.27
CA GLN A 25 31.15 -1.66 -4.50
C GLN A 25 30.62 -0.27 -4.89
N ASP A 26 31.49 0.58 -5.41
CA ASP A 26 31.30 1.95 -5.88
C ASP A 26 31.02 2.06 -7.39
N ALA A 27 30.93 0.94 -8.11
CA ALA A 27 30.55 0.91 -9.53
C ALA A 27 29.15 1.52 -9.80
N VAL A 28 28.32 1.70 -8.75
CA VAL A 28 27.01 2.32 -8.83
C VAL A 28 26.89 3.38 -7.73
N SER A 29 26.53 4.61 -8.12
CA SER A 29 26.16 5.65 -7.17
C SER A 29 25.08 5.12 -6.21
N PRO A 30 25.23 5.32 -4.88
CA PRO A 30 24.21 4.89 -3.93
C PRO A 30 22.85 5.44 -4.36
N ALA A 31 21.84 4.57 -4.46
CA ALA A 31 20.50 5.01 -4.76
C ALA A 31 20.10 6.07 -3.72
N ARG A 32 19.76 7.28 -4.17
CA ARG A 32 19.31 8.35 -3.28
C ARG A 32 18.00 7.89 -2.63
N ARG A 33 18.09 7.40 -1.40
CA ARG A 33 16.92 6.93 -0.65
C ARG A 33 15.97 8.11 -0.47
N ALA A 34 14.72 7.93 -0.90
CA ALA A 34 13.67 8.90 -0.60
C ALA A 34 13.61 9.11 0.92
N LYS A 35 13.63 10.37 1.36
CA LYS A 35 13.55 10.72 2.78
C LYS A 35 12.19 10.24 3.31
N SER A 36 12.18 9.57 4.45
CA SER A 36 10.94 9.16 5.11
C SER A 36 10.14 10.41 5.49
N TYR A 37 8.95 10.55 4.94
CA TYR A 37 7.99 11.60 5.29
C TYR A 37 7.05 11.09 6.39
N ILE A 38 6.94 11.82 7.51
CA ILE A 38 5.99 11.52 8.58
C ILE A 38 4.85 12.51 8.44
N TYR A 39 3.64 11.99 8.21
CA TYR A 39 2.45 12.82 8.12
C TYR A 39 1.99 13.32 9.48
N THR A 40 1.59 14.57 9.51
CA THR A 40 0.87 15.19 10.62
C THR A 40 -0.59 14.74 10.65
N ASP A 41 -1.24 14.85 11.79
CA ASP A 41 -2.67 14.51 11.90
C ASP A 41 -3.56 15.38 11.00
N ALA A 42 -3.15 16.63 10.74
CA ALA A 42 -3.85 17.53 9.82
C ALA A 42 -3.78 17.02 8.37
N GLU A 43 -2.61 16.61 7.91
CA GLU A 43 -2.44 16.05 6.56
C GLU A 43 -3.17 14.72 6.38
N ILE A 44 -3.20 13.90 7.42
CA ILE A 44 -3.96 12.64 7.40
C ILE A 44 -5.45 12.91 7.34
N THR A 45 -5.93 13.90 8.10
CA THR A 45 -7.33 14.33 8.05
C THR A 45 -7.68 14.86 6.66
N ALA A 46 -6.81 15.69 6.08
CA ALA A 46 -6.95 16.18 4.71
C ALA A 46 -6.96 15.03 3.69
N LEU A 47 -6.08 14.04 3.85
CA LEU A 47 -6.01 12.87 2.99
C LEU A 47 -7.30 12.04 3.04
N LEU A 48 -7.82 11.78 4.24
CA LEU A 48 -9.07 11.05 4.42
C LEU A 48 -10.26 11.82 3.83
N ALA A 49 -10.31 13.14 4.04
CA ALA A 49 -11.33 14.00 3.43
C ALA A 49 -11.24 14.00 1.89
N ALA A 50 -10.03 14.08 1.35
CA ALA A 50 -9.78 14.00 -0.08
C ALA A 50 -10.23 12.63 -0.63
N ALA A 51 -9.99 11.53 0.08
CA ALA A 51 -10.43 10.22 -0.37
C ALA A 51 -11.97 10.17 -0.57
N LEU A 52 -12.73 10.85 0.29
CA LEU A 52 -14.18 10.96 0.18
C LEU A 52 -14.67 11.91 -0.92
N SER A 53 -13.84 12.84 -1.39
CA SER A 53 -14.15 13.73 -2.51
C SER A 53 -13.70 13.20 -3.88
N LEU A 54 -13.18 11.97 -3.94
CA LEU A 54 -12.82 11.33 -5.20
C LEU A 54 -14.04 11.18 -6.14
N PRO A 55 -13.95 11.66 -7.39
CA PRO A 55 -15.00 11.45 -8.37
C PRO A 55 -14.97 10.01 -8.92
N PRO A 56 -16.13 9.48 -9.37
CA PRO A 56 -17.45 10.10 -9.30
C PRO A 56 -18.07 9.96 -7.89
N ALA A 57 -18.93 10.91 -7.50
CA ALA A 57 -19.45 11.01 -6.13
C ALA A 57 -20.33 9.82 -5.68
N ASN A 58 -20.84 9.03 -6.61
CA ASN A 58 -21.63 7.83 -6.32
C ASN A 58 -20.81 6.53 -6.38
N ALA A 59 -19.51 6.61 -6.69
CA ALA A 59 -18.65 5.42 -6.77
C ALA A 59 -18.31 4.84 -5.40
N LEU A 60 -18.09 3.53 -5.38
CA LEU A 60 -17.59 2.81 -4.21
C LEU A 60 -16.14 3.22 -3.88
N ARG A 61 -15.33 3.54 -4.90
CA ARG A 61 -13.90 3.81 -4.76
C ARG A 61 -13.55 4.82 -3.66
N ARG A 62 -14.34 5.89 -3.50
CA ARG A 62 -14.08 6.93 -2.49
C ARG A 62 -14.13 6.36 -1.07
N TRP A 63 -15.09 5.47 -0.82
CA TRP A 63 -15.25 4.77 0.43
C TRP A 63 -14.17 3.70 0.61
N THR A 64 -13.81 2.99 -0.45
CA THR A 64 -12.66 2.05 -0.43
C THR A 64 -11.39 2.76 0.00
N TYR A 65 -11.03 3.89 -0.63
CA TYR A 65 -9.80 4.61 -0.31
C TYR A 65 -9.82 5.24 1.08
N HIS A 66 -10.95 5.81 1.49
CA HIS A 66 -11.12 6.34 2.85
C HIS A 66 -10.90 5.24 3.91
N CYS A 67 -11.55 4.09 3.74
CA CYS A 67 -11.38 2.91 4.58
C CYS A 67 -9.92 2.40 4.58
N PHE A 68 -9.32 2.27 3.40
CA PHE A 68 -7.96 1.78 3.22
C PHE A 68 -6.90 2.65 3.92
N PHE A 69 -6.94 3.98 3.74
CA PHE A 69 -5.98 4.86 4.41
C PHE A 69 -6.21 4.91 5.92
N ARG A 70 -7.46 4.81 6.36
CA ARG A 70 -7.77 4.76 7.79
C ARG A 70 -7.21 3.52 8.46
N LEU A 71 -7.28 2.37 7.80
CA LEU A 71 -6.63 1.13 8.25
C LEU A 71 -5.11 1.28 8.35
N ILE A 72 -4.47 1.80 7.31
CA ILE A 72 -3.01 2.02 7.31
C ILE A 72 -2.61 2.90 8.50
N ARG A 73 -3.37 3.97 8.77
CA ARG A 73 -3.08 4.90 9.87
C ARG A 73 -3.30 4.30 11.26
N VAL A 74 -4.43 3.64 11.48
CA VAL A 74 -4.84 3.21 12.83
C VAL A 74 -4.23 1.86 13.20
N ALA A 75 -4.16 0.93 12.26
CA ALA A 75 -3.64 -0.42 12.48
C ALA A 75 -2.15 -0.57 12.08
N ALA A 76 -1.50 0.53 11.69
CA ALA A 76 -0.11 0.57 11.24
C ALA A 76 0.19 -0.53 10.20
N LEU A 77 -0.75 -0.77 9.28
CA LEU A 77 -0.61 -1.79 8.25
C LEU A 77 0.36 -1.30 7.19
N ARG A 78 1.21 -2.22 6.70
CA ARG A 78 1.89 -1.99 5.43
C ARG A 78 0.83 -1.92 4.33
N HIS A 79 1.03 -1.07 3.33
CA HIS A 79 0.11 -0.97 2.20
C HIS A 79 -0.20 -2.33 1.57
N SER A 80 0.80 -3.22 1.42
CA SER A 80 0.59 -4.59 0.92
C SER A 80 -0.30 -5.42 1.84
N GLU A 81 -0.12 -5.35 3.16
CA GLU A 81 -0.97 -6.05 4.14
C GLU A 81 -2.42 -5.56 4.06
N ALA A 82 -2.63 -4.25 3.90
CA ALA A 82 -3.96 -3.67 3.74
C ALA A 82 -4.62 -4.04 2.40
N LEU A 83 -3.83 -4.16 1.32
CA LEU A 83 -4.32 -4.60 -0.01
C LEU A 83 -4.69 -6.09 -0.02
N ASP A 84 -4.01 -6.90 0.79
CA ASP A 84 -4.22 -8.34 0.90
C ASP A 84 -5.16 -8.77 2.03
N LEU A 85 -5.64 -7.80 2.83
CA LEU A 85 -6.58 -8.04 3.92
C LEU A 85 -7.86 -8.70 3.39
N ARG A 86 -8.19 -9.88 3.90
CA ARG A 86 -9.40 -10.63 3.51
C ARG A 86 -10.58 -10.27 4.39
N ARG A 87 -11.79 -10.54 3.92
CA ARG A 87 -13.03 -10.33 4.70
C ARG A 87 -13.02 -11.15 6.00
N ASP A 88 -12.61 -12.41 5.92
CA ASP A 88 -12.55 -13.33 7.08
C ASP A 88 -11.48 -12.94 8.11
N ASP A 89 -10.58 -12.02 7.74
CA ASP A 89 -9.55 -11.49 8.61
C ASP A 89 -10.00 -10.22 9.37
N VAL A 90 -11.21 -9.74 9.11
CA VAL A 90 -11.77 -8.54 9.73
C VAL A 90 -12.96 -8.94 10.60
N ASP A 91 -12.70 -9.10 11.89
CA ASP A 91 -13.75 -9.28 12.89
C ASP A 91 -14.18 -7.90 13.41
N LEU A 92 -15.23 -7.34 12.82
CA LEU A 92 -15.75 -6.03 13.23
C LEU A 92 -16.61 -6.10 14.48
N ASP A 93 -17.09 -7.28 14.87
CA ASP A 93 -17.88 -7.46 16.09
C ASP A 93 -16.99 -7.39 17.32
N GLN A 94 -15.81 -8.01 17.26
CA GLN A 94 -14.77 -7.91 18.29
C GLN A 94 -13.83 -6.71 18.07
N GLY A 95 -13.89 -6.08 16.90
CA GLY A 95 -12.97 -5.01 16.51
C GLY A 95 -11.53 -5.50 16.39
N ILE A 96 -11.28 -6.66 15.80
CA ILE A 96 -9.96 -7.27 15.66
C ILE A 96 -9.65 -7.53 14.19
N LEU A 97 -8.44 -7.16 13.77
CA LEU A 97 -7.87 -7.54 12.47
C LEU A 97 -6.86 -8.67 12.63
N THR A 98 -6.96 -9.68 11.78
CA THR A 98 -5.99 -10.77 11.67
C THR A 98 -5.07 -10.51 10.47
N ILE A 99 -3.85 -10.06 10.71
CA ILE A 99 -2.90 -9.80 9.63
C ILE A 99 -2.10 -11.08 9.37
N ARG A 100 -2.41 -11.75 8.25
CA ARG A 100 -1.72 -12.97 7.81
C ARG A 100 -0.40 -12.64 7.10
N GLU A 101 0.53 -13.59 7.12
CA GLU A 101 1.70 -13.63 6.24
C GLU A 101 2.52 -12.33 6.19
N THR A 102 2.98 -11.85 7.35
CA THR A 102 4.05 -10.84 7.37
C THR A 102 5.34 -11.41 6.74
N LYS A 103 6.36 -10.58 6.47
CA LYS A 103 7.66 -10.94 5.80
C LYS A 103 8.41 -12.15 6.40
N PHE A 104 7.90 -12.77 7.46
CA PHE A 104 8.44 -13.96 8.14
C PHE A 104 7.40 -15.06 8.39
N GLY A 105 6.26 -15.05 7.69
CA GLY A 105 5.18 -16.04 7.87
C GLY A 105 4.45 -15.94 9.22
N LYS A 106 4.64 -14.84 9.97
CA LYS A 106 3.98 -14.62 11.26
C LYS A 106 2.68 -13.87 11.08
N SER A 107 1.64 -14.30 11.79
CA SER A 107 0.37 -13.59 11.90
C SER A 107 0.33 -12.75 13.18
N ARG A 108 -0.41 -11.63 13.16
CA ARG A 108 -0.66 -10.81 14.35
C ARG A 108 -2.12 -10.35 14.41
N LEU A 109 -2.65 -10.24 15.62
CA LEU A 109 -3.94 -9.61 15.88
C LEU A 109 -3.76 -8.12 16.15
N VAL A 110 -4.59 -7.28 15.56
CA VAL A 110 -4.56 -5.82 15.75
C VAL A 110 -5.95 -5.36 16.19
N PRO A 111 -6.10 -4.89 17.44
CA PRO A 111 -7.37 -4.33 17.90
C PRO A 111 -7.63 -2.98 17.24
N LEU A 112 -8.89 -2.71 16.94
CA LEU A 112 -9.41 -1.48 16.37
C LEU A 112 -10.20 -0.71 17.41
N HIS A 113 -10.00 0.61 17.42
CA HIS A 113 -10.83 1.51 18.19
C HIS A 113 -12.27 1.53 17.65
N ALA A 114 -13.27 1.71 18.52
CA ALA A 114 -14.70 1.70 18.14
C ALA A 114 -15.05 2.67 17.00
N THR A 115 -14.43 3.85 16.97
CA THR A 115 -14.63 4.82 15.88
C THR A 115 -14.09 4.33 14.54
N THR A 116 -13.07 3.47 14.54
CA THR A 116 -12.55 2.82 13.34
C THR A 116 -13.47 1.72 12.90
N VAL A 117 -13.90 0.85 13.83
CA VAL A 117 -14.90 -0.20 13.57
C VAL A 117 -16.15 0.37 12.89
N ALA A 118 -16.69 1.49 13.39
CA ALA A 118 -17.86 2.13 12.79
C ALA A 118 -17.65 2.53 11.32
N VAL A 119 -16.46 3.07 10.98
CA VAL A 119 -16.12 3.42 9.58
C VAL A 119 -15.96 2.17 8.72
N GLN A 120 -15.40 1.09 9.27
CA GLN A 120 -15.25 -0.17 8.55
C GLN A 120 -16.60 -0.86 8.29
N LEU A 121 -17.53 -0.78 9.25
CA LEU A 121 -18.90 -1.26 9.10
C LEU A 121 -19.65 -0.47 8.03
N ASP A 122 -19.58 0.86 8.05
CA ASP A 122 -20.20 1.72 7.02
C ASP A 122 -19.64 1.39 5.63
N TYR A 123 -18.32 1.21 5.51
CA TYR A 123 -17.72 0.76 4.25
C TYR A 123 -18.22 -0.61 3.82
N ALA A 124 -18.25 -1.60 4.73
CA ALA A 124 -18.70 -2.96 4.42
C ALA A 124 -20.15 -2.97 3.92
N ALA A 125 -21.05 -2.24 4.60
CA ALA A 125 -22.44 -2.09 4.19
C ALA A 125 -22.58 -1.46 2.80
N ARG A 126 -21.85 -0.37 2.52
CA ARG A 126 -21.84 0.28 1.20
C ARG A 126 -21.30 -0.64 0.11
N ARG A 127 -20.22 -1.36 0.39
CA ARG A 127 -19.61 -2.32 -0.52
C ARG A 127 -20.60 -3.43 -0.87
N ASP A 128 -21.24 -4.02 0.13
CA ASP A 128 -22.13 -5.16 -0.06
C ASP A 128 -23.48 -4.71 -0.68
N ALA A 129 -23.90 -3.46 -0.51
CA ALA A 129 -25.02 -2.87 -1.26
C ALA A 129 -24.66 -2.55 -2.71
N HIS A 130 -23.41 -2.14 -2.99
CA HIS A 130 -22.93 -1.81 -4.33
C HIS A 130 -22.65 -3.05 -5.19
N LEU A 131 -22.22 -4.15 -4.55
CA LEU A 131 -21.86 -5.40 -5.22
C LEU A 131 -22.95 -6.45 -4.97
N VAL A 132 -23.70 -6.81 -6.01
CA VAL A 132 -24.78 -7.82 -5.94
C VAL A 132 -24.31 -9.17 -5.35
N ALA A 133 -23.03 -9.52 -5.53
CA ALA A 133 -22.41 -10.68 -4.89
C ALA A 133 -20.92 -10.42 -4.59
N PRO A 134 -20.34 -11.07 -3.56
CA PRO A 134 -18.90 -11.01 -3.30
C PRO A 134 -18.11 -11.56 -4.49
N ARG A 135 -17.40 -10.69 -5.21
CA ARG A 135 -16.54 -11.07 -6.34
C ARG A 135 -15.11 -11.44 -5.94
N SER A 136 -14.78 -11.23 -4.67
CA SER A 136 -13.41 -11.27 -4.18
C SER A 136 -13.37 -11.52 -2.67
N PRO A 137 -12.39 -12.30 -2.18
CA PRO A 137 -12.20 -12.51 -0.75
C PRO A 137 -11.61 -11.29 -0.03
N TYR A 138 -11.14 -10.28 -0.78
CA TYR A 138 -10.51 -9.09 -0.21
C TYR A 138 -11.53 -8.16 0.48
N PHE A 139 -11.10 -7.56 1.58
CA PHE A 139 -11.90 -6.59 2.34
C PHE A 139 -12.02 -5.27 1.57
N CYS A 140 -10.88 -4.68 1.19
CA CYS A 140 -10.81 -3.50 0.34
C CYS A 140 -10.85 -3.90 -1.14
N VAL A 141 -11.86 -3.41 -1.87
CA VAL A 141 -12.10 -3.79 -3.27
C VAL A 141 -12.16 -2.60 -4.21
N ALA A 142 -11.75 -2.81 -5.46
CA ALA A 142 -11.97 -1.85 -6.54
C ALA A 142 -13.48 -1.71 -6.86
N GLU A 143 -13.82 -0.71 -7.68
CA GLU A 143 -15.22 -0.37 -8.01
C GLU A 143 -16.06 -1.59 -8.42
N GLN A 144 -15.51 -2.46 -9.26
CA GLN A 144 -16.19 -3.64 -9.78
C GLN A 144 -16.15 -4.87 -8.85
N GLY A 145 -15.65 -4.71 -7.63
CA GLY A 145 -15.52 -5.77 -6.62
C GLY A 145 -14.26 -6.63 -6.75
N GLY A 146 -13.36 -6.31 -7.67
CA GLY A 146 -12.06 -6.99 -7.80
C GLY A 146 -11.04 -6.56 -6.75
N ARG A 147 -9.87 -7.21 -6.74
CA ARG A 147 -8.74 -6.83 -5.87
C ARG A 147 -8.35 -5.37 -6.11
N LEU A 148 -8.16 -4.61 -5.02
CA LEU A 148 -7.55 -3.29 -5.12
C LEU A 148 -6.07 -3.48 -5.48
N LEU A 149 -5.69 -3.11 -6.69
CA LEU A 149 -4.30 -3.21 -7.14
C LEU A 149 -3.49 -2.01 -6.68
N TYR A 150 -2.23 -2.26 -6.35
CA TYR A 150 -1.27 -1.21 -6.01
C TYR A 150 -1.18 -0.11 -7.08
N GLN A 151 -1.34 -0.45 -8.36
CA GLN A 151 -1.37 0.52 -9.46
C GLN A 151 -2.51 1.53 -9.34
N TYR A 152 -3.69 1.13 -8.84
CA TYR A 152 -4.80 2.06 -8.64
C TYR A 152 -4.52 3.05 -7.53
N VAL A 153 -3.89 2.59 -6.45
CA VAL A 153 -3.43 3.43 -5.34
C VAL A 153 -2.34 4.40 -5.83
N ARG A 154 -1.38 3.91 -6.62
CA ARG A 154 -0.29 4.71 -7.18
C ARG A 154 -0.79 5.79 -8.15
N ASN A 155 -1.73 5.46 -9.04
CA ASN A 155 -2.27 6.40 -10.03
C ASN A 155 -3.14 7.50 -9.41
N LEU A 156 -3.53 7.36 -8.15
CA LEU A 156 -4.15 8.44 -7.39
C LEU A 156 -3.14 9.43 -6.81
N GLY A 157 -1.84 9.16 -7.00
CA GLY A 157 -0.77 10.01 -6.50
C GLY A 157 -0.91 11.46 -6.91
N ASP A 158 -1.10 11.71 -8.19
CA ASP A 158 -1.24 13.07 -8.71
C ASP A 158 -2.47 13.78 -8.14
N TRP A 159 -3.58 13.04 -7.95
CA TRP A 159 -4.81 13.59 -7.41
C TRP A 159 -4.68 13.93 -5.91
N PHE A 160 -4.07 13.05 -5.14
CA PHE A 160 -3.85 13.28 -3.71
C PHE A 160 -2.72 14.27 -3.44
N ASP A 161 -1.68 14.33 -4.27
CA ASP A 161 -0.62 15.35 -4.14
C ASP A 161 -1.15 16.75 -4.44
N GLN A 162 -2.11 16.87 -5.36
CA GLN A 162 -2.83 18.12 -5.62
C GLN A 162 -3.86 18.46 -4.53
N ALA A 163 -4.60 17.47 -4.02
CA ALA A 163 -5.65 17.68 -3.03
C ALA A 163 -5.14 17.77 -1.57
N ALA A 164 -3.94 17.24 -1.27
CA ALA A 164 -3.38 17.13 0.07
C ALA A 164 -1.96 17.72 0.20
N LEU A 165 -1.56 18.61 -0.71
CA LEU A 165 -0.32 19.41 -0.66
C LEU A 165 0.95 18.56 -0.43
N CYS A 166 1.45 17.92 -1.49
CA CYS A 166 2.76 17.24 -1.60
C CYS A 166 3.08 16.13 -0.59
N GLY A 167 3.12 14.88 -1.05
CA GLY A 167 3.88 13.82 -0.36
C GLY A 167 3.26 12.42 -0.41
N PHE A 168 2.04 12.26 -0.92
CA PHE A 168 1.30 11.00 -1.01
C PHE A 168 2.08 9.90 -1.74
N ILE A 169 2.82 10.27 -2.79
CA ILE A 169 3.75 9.34 -3.47
C ILE A 169 4.77 8.78 -2.47
N SER A 170 5.26 9.52 -1.48
CA SER A 170 6.22 9.03 -0.47
C SER A 170 5.62 7.99 0.50
N MET A 171 4.31 8.04 0.76
CA MET A 171 3.61 7.05 1.60
C MET A 171 3.48 5.68 0.91
N ILE A 172 3.31 5.68 -0.41
CA ILE A 172 3.08 4.49 -1.25
C ILE A 172 4.36 4.06 -1.99
N SER A 173 5.38 4.91 -2.04
CA SER A 173 6.68 4.66 -2.69
C SER A 173 7.74 4.15 -1.72
N ILE A 174 7.40 3.23 -0.81
CA ILE A 174 8.41 2.26 -0.40
C ILE A 174 8.64 1.38 -1.65
N PRO A 175 9.72 1.57 -2.43
CA PRO A 175 9.71 1.19 -3.83
C PRO A 175 10.06 -0.29 -4.00
N SER A 176 9.14 -1.06 -4.57
CA SER A 176 9.52 -2.10 -5.54
C SER A 176 9.66 -1.44 -6.91
N TRP A 177 10.78 -1.73 -7.55
CA TRP A 177 11.41 -1.05 -8.67
C TRP A 177 10.57 -0.83 -9.95
N ASN A 178 11.06 0.15 -10.72
CA ASN A 178 10.86 0.44 -12.14
C ASN A 178 9.49 0.92 -12.65
N LEU A 179 9.47 2.19 -13.08
CA LEU A 179 9.01 2.55 -14.42
C LEU A 179 9.98 3.59 -14.99
N ALA A 180 10.83 3.11 -15.90
CA ALA A 180 11.56 3.94 -16.83
C ALA A 180 10.59 4.66 -17.78
N SER A 181 11.06 5.84 -18.21
CA SER A 181 10.67 6.56 -19.42
C SER A 181 9.33 7.32 -19.42
N ARG A 182 9.46 8.66 -19.45
CA ARG A 182 9.05 9.59 -20.54
C ARG A 182 9.68 10.96 -20.21
N ARG A 183 10.86 11.26 -20.76
CA ARG A 183 11.19 11.97 -22.02
C ARG A 183 10.69 13.42 -22.10
N ALA A 184 11.68 14.29 -22.32
CA ALA A 184 11.72 15.49 -23.18
C ALA A 184 10.76 16.65 -22.83
N SER A 185 11.20 17.91 -22.79
CA SER A 185 12.29 18.58 -23.53
C SER A 185 12.94 19.68 -22.68
#